data_AF-A0A922VHD9-F1
#
_entry.id   AF-A0A922VHD9-F1
#
_cell.length_a   1.000
_cell.length_b   1.000
_cell.length_c   1.000
_cell.angle_alpha   90.00
_cell.angle_beta   90.00
_cell.angle_gamma   90.00
#
_symmetry.space_group_name_H-M   'P 1'
#
loop_
_entity.id
_entity.type
_entity.pdbx_description
1 polymer ?
#
loop_
_entity_poly.entity_id
_entity_poly.type
_entity_poly.pdbx_seq_one_letter_code
_entity_poly.pdbx_strand_id
1 'polypeptide(L)' 'FGTDGVILLDGVAEAVTNDDSDADTSIKISFDNFKKMAKGDLNATTAFMMGKIKISGDMGLAMQLQSVTSKIKLGG' A
#
# COMPACT_ATOMS: atom_id res chain seq x y z
N PHE A 1 -0.98 12.95 -4.94
CA PHE A 1 -0.33 11.64 -5.07
C PHE A 1 0.33 11.66 -6.44
N GLY A 2 1.67 11.58 -6.49
CA GLY A 2 2.49 11.98 -7.63
C GLY A 2 2.79 10.85 -8.62
N THR A 3 3.73 11.10 -9.53
CA THR A 3 4.24 10.18 -10.57
C THR A 3 5.29 9.20 -10.03
N ASP A 4 5.29 8.91 -8.72
CA ASP A 4 6.34 8.15 -8.03
C ASP A 4 6.31 6.63 -8.36
N GLY A 5 5.43 6.21 -9.27
CA GLY A 5 5.27 4.84 -9.74
C GLY A 5 4.01 4.15 -9.18
N VAL A 6 3.58 3.11 -9.88
CA VAL A 6 2.50 2.20 -9.48
C VAL A 6 3.06 0.79 -9.41
N ILE A 7 2.55 -0.01 -8.48
CA ILE A 7 2.81 -1.45 -8.40
C ILE A 7 1.45 -2.12 -8.40
N LEU A 8 1.21 -2.98 -9.38
CA LEU A 8 0.04 -3.83 -9.44
C LEU A 8 0.42 -5.23 -8.96
N LEU A 9 -0.33 -5.73 -7.98
CA LEU A 9 -0.20 -7.08 -7.47
C LEU A 9 -1.41 -7.88 -7.98
N ASP A 10 -1.19 -8.75 -8.96
CA ASP A 10 -2.22 -9.63 -9.49
C ASP A 10 -2.08 -11.02 -8.86
N GLY A 11 -2.98 -11.31 -7.92
CA GLY A 11 -3.03 -12.61 -7.25
C GLY A 11 -3.63 -13.73 -8.10
N VAL A 12 -4.30 -13.42 -9.21
CA VAL A 12 -4.89 -14.40 -10.14
C VAL A 12 -3.87 -14.82 -11.18
N ALA A 13 -3.14 -13.86 -11.75
CA ALA A 13 -2.06 -14.11 -12.69
C ALA A 13 -0.71 -14.45 -12.01
N GLU A 14 -0.66 -14.38 -10.68
CA GLU A 14 0.55 -14.54 -9.86
C GLU A 14 1.69 -13.61 -10.33
N ALA A 15 1.34 -12.36 -10.68
CA ALA A 15 2.23 -11.41 -11.32
C ALA A 15 2.37 -10.11 -10.52
N VAL A 16 3.53 -9.46 -10.69
CA VAL A 16 3.81 -8.12 -10.17
C VAL A 16 4.23 -7.25 -11.36
N THR A 17 3.49 -6.18 -11.63
CA THR A 17 3.77 -5.27 -12.74
C THR A 17 3.77 -3.80 -12.29
N ASN A 18 4.17 -2.92 -13.20
CA ASN A 18 4.08 -1.47 -13.02
C ASN A 18 2.96 -0.86 -13.87
N ASP A 19 1.98 -1.67 -14.26
CA ASP A 19 0.85 -1.20 -15.07
C ASP A 19 -0.17 -0.49 -14.18
N ASP A 20 -0.64 0.68 -14.63
CA ASP A 20 -1.72 1.43 -13.97
C ASP A 20 -3.09 0.90 -14.45
N SER A 21 -3.33 -0.39 -14.19
CA SER A 21 -4.59 -1.07 -14.54
C SER A 21 -5.55 -1.10 -13.35
N ASP A 22 -6.80 -1.43 -13.62
CA ASP A 22 -7.81 -1.58 -12.57
C ASP A 22 -7.41 -2.66 -11.56
N ALA A 23 -7.66 -2.36 -10.28
CA ALA A 23 -7.42 -3.27 -9.16
C ALA A 23 -8.63 -3.27 -8.24
N ASP A 24 -8.95 -4.44 -7.66
CA ASP A 24 -10.03 -4.58 -6.67
C ASP A 24 -9.79 -3.68 -5.45
N THR A 25 -8.52 -3.39 -5.15
CA THR A 25 -8.10 -2.46 -4.10
C THR A 25 -6.90 -1.65 -4.56
N SER A 26 -6.98 -0.32 -4.39
CA SER A 26 -5.89 0.61 -4.68
C SER A 26 -5.49 1.37 -3.41
N ILE A 27 -4.20 1.37 -3.09
CA ILE A 27 -3.63 2.13 -1.97
C ILE A 27 -2.76 3.25 -2.54
N LYS A 28 -3.12 4.49 -2.22
CA LYS A 28 -2.40 5.69 -2.63
C LYS A 28 -1.76 6.36 -1.42
N ILE A 29 -0.45 6.55 -1.47
CA ILE A 29 0.36 7.21 -0.45
C ILE A 29 1.42 8.10 -1.14
N SER A 30 1.85 9.19 -0.52
CA SER A 30 3.02 9.92 -1.03
C SER A 30 4.31 9.16 -0.73
N PHE A 31 5.32 9.30 -1.60
CA PHE A 31 6.61 8.66 -1.39
C PHE A 31 7.26 9.03 -0.04
N ASP A 32 7.10 10.27 0.42
CA ASP A 32 7.60 10.70 1.73
C ASP A 32 6.92 9.99 2.91
N ASN A 33 5.61 9.78 2.85
CA ASN A 33 4.89 9.04 3.88
C ASN A 33 5.24 7.54 3.79
N PHE A 34 5.42 7.00 2.59
CA PHE A 34 5.90 5.63 2.39
C PHE A 34 7.27 5.40 3.03
N LYS A 35 8.26 6.29 2.79
CA LYS A 35 9.57 6.22 3.44
C LYS A 35 9.48 6.24 4.96
N LYS A 36 8.61 7.08 5.53
CA LYS A 36 8.39 7.13 7.00
C LYS A 36 7.74 5.85 7.52
N MET A 37 6.81 5.27 6.77
CA MET A 37 6.21 3.98 7.11
C MET A 37 7.23 2.85 7.06
N ALA A 38 8.05 2.80 6.01
CA ALA A 38 9.09 1.78 5.84
C ALA A 38 10.13 1.82 6.97
N LYS A 39 10.41 3.01 7.52
CA LYS A 39 11.29 3.20 8.68
C LYS A 39 10.63 2.92 10.03
N GLY A 40 9.30 2.76 10.07
CA GLY A 40 8.53 2.62 11.31
C GLY A 40 8.16 3.95 11.99
N ASP A 41 8.58 5.09 11.45
CA ASP A 41 8.27 6.44 11.97
C ASP A 41 6.80 6.84 11.77
N LEU A 42 6.09 6.13 10.89
CA LEU A 42 4.67 6.36 10.61
C LEU A 42 3.90 5.04 10.65
N ASN A 43 2.90 4.95 11.53
CA ASN A 43 1.99 3.81 11.58
C ASN A 43 0.95 3.88 10.45
N ALA A 44 0.74 2.76 9.75
CA ALA A 44 -0.19 2.65 8.61
C ALA A 44 -1.64 3.03 8.99
N THR A 45 -2.14 2.52 10.11
CA THR A 45 -3.51 2.77 10.60
C THR A 45 -3.71 4.24 10.93
N THR A 46 -2.75 4.84 11.65
CA THR A 46 -2.78 6.27 11.95
C THR A 46 -2.70 7.12 10.68
N ALA A 47 -1.84 6.75 9.72
CA ALA A 47 -1.69 7.47 8.47
C ALA A 47 -2.96 7.43 7.61
N PHE A 48 -3.67 6.30 7.59
CA PHE A 48 -4.98 6.18 6.95
C PHE A 48 -6.03 7.07 7.63
N MET A 49 -6.15 7.01 8.96
CA MET A 49 -7.07 7.87 9.71
C MET A 49 -6.78 9.37 9.53
N MET A 50 -5.51 9.75 9.38
CA MET A 50 -5.10 11.13 9.09
C MET A 50 -5.27 11.54 7.62
N GLY A 51 -5.75 10.65 6.75
CA GLY A 51 -5.89 10.90 5.31
C GLY A 51 -4.57 10.96 4.52
N LYS A 52 -3.46 10.53 5.13
CA LYS A 52 -2.13 10.44 4.50
C LYS A 52 -2.00 9.22 3.58
N ILE A 53 -2.81 8.20 3.84
CA ILE A 53 -3.05 7.05 2.97
C ILE A 53 -4.50 7.12 2.51
N LYS A 54 -4.73 6.93 1.21
CA LYS A 54 -6.06 6.74 0.66
C LYS A 54 -6.19 5.29 0.18
N ILE A 55 -7.30 4.67 0.55
CA ILE A 55 -7.66 3.33 0.10
C ILE A 55 -8.92 3.49 -0.74
N SER A 56 -8.99 2.81 -1.87
CA SER A 56 -10.16 2.74 -2.74
C SER A 56 -10.39 1.29 -3.15
N GLY A 57 -11.65 0.89 -3.33
CA GLY A 57 -12.02 -0.49 -3.61
C GLY A 57 -12.38 -1.29 -2.37
N ASP A 58 -12.09 -2.59 -2.37
CA ASP A 58 -12.45 -3.51 -1.30
C ASP A 58 -11.56 -3.29 -0.05
N MET A 59 -12.19 -2.89 1.04
CA MET A 59 -11.48 -2.63 2.31
C MET A 59 -11.05 -3.92 3.01
N GLY A 60 -11.76 -5.04 2.80
CA GLY A 60 -11.38 -6.35 3.31
C GLY A 60 -10.07 -6.84 2.70
N LEU A 61 -9.91 -6.68 1.39
CA LEU A 61 -8.64 -6.96 0.70
C LEU A 61 -7.51 -6.02 1.17
N ALA A 62 -7.81 -4.74 1.41
CA ALA A 62 -6.83 -3.80 1.98
C ALA A 62 -6.32 -4.24 3.36
N MET A 63 -7.21 -4.74 4.23
CA MET A 63 -6.84 -5.26 5.55
C MET A 63 -6.04 -6.58 5.47
N GLN A 64 -6.35 -7.43 4.49
CA GLN A 64 -5.53 -8.63 4.23
C GLN A 64 -4.10 -8.25 3.82
N LEU A 65 -3.95 -7.28 2.91
CA LEU A 65 -2.62 -6.77 2.52
C LEU A 65 -1.88 -6.16 3.72
N GLN A 66 -2.58 -5.44 4.59
CA GLN A 66 -2.00 -4.91 5.83
C GLN A 66 -1.49 -6.04 6.75
N SER A 67 -2.23 -7.14 6.87
CA SER A 67 -1.80 -8.31 7.63
C SER A 67 -0.53 -8.95 7.04
N VAL A 68 -0.45 -9.09 5.71
CA VAL A 68 0.74 -9.63 5.02
C VAL A 68 1.94 -8.72 5.22
N THR A 69 1.79 -7.42 4.94
CA THR A 69 2.88 -6.44 5.04
C THR A 69 3.35 -6.20 6.48
N SER A 70 2.47 -6.31 7.48
CA SER A 70 2.86 -6.21 8.90
C SER A 70 3.82 -7.31 9.36
N LYS A 71 3.80 -8.47 8.69
CA LYS A 71 4.72 -9.59 8.95
C LYS A 71 6.05 -9.44 8.21
N ILE A 72 6.10 -8.59 7.17
CA ILE A 72 7.33 -8.25 6.47
C ILE A 72 8.06 -7.20 7.31
N LYS A 73 9.00 -7.64 8.15
CA LYS A 73 9.92 -6.72 8.82
C LYS A 73 10.86 -6.11 7.78
N LEU A 74 10.69 -4.83 7.47
CA LEU A 74 11.66 -4.03 6.69
C LEU A 74 12.88 -3.57 7.54
N GLY A 75 13.05 -4.16 8.72
CA GLY A 75 14.14 -3.86 9.65
C GLY A 75 14.61 -5.14 10.34
N GLY A 76 15.62 -5.74 9.72
CA GLY A 76 16.60 -6.64 10.33
C GLY A 76 17.96 -6.20 9.82
#